data_AF-A0A1J0GG81-F1
#
_entry.id   AF-A0A1J0GG81-F1
#
_cell.length_a   1.000
_cell.length_b   1.000
_cell.length_c   1.000
_cell.angle_alpha   90.00
_cell.angle_beta   90.00
_cell.angle_gamma   90.00
#
_symmetry.space_group_name_H-M   'P 1'
#
loop_
_entity.id
_entity.type
_entity.pdbx_description
1 polymer ?
#
loop_
_entity_poly.entity_id
_entity_poly.type
_entity_poly.pdbx_seq_one_letter_code
_entity_poly.pdbx_strand_id
1 'polypeptide(L)'
;MNDKIYQKLNSIDNLNDRLLLKKVLNGVFISLEEYSKSRYDDLEKRVFSEIECSKGNYNVYSNIQKRQEIDPTNQFLCPILPEDMEEKVYDPKIILKYLTKNKEVLMFKVFLECDYLIYRDIIREEKIFKGTIETEERSYEANFTLKKNTEYLAKVTQLYKNFIDNNVPWSTLNIPYISKIADVVLLSCEEEIKEPINKIYVDFGEYTKFVIYDMIPLWNVKKLLLKSTGFPMPCEDTINYEHVISLEKYGAQHGYLVQNSMCQMRYGIHTRDSLIISSADAESKIWNVCQVISPCSARMEKYNYDIMSNARNSSFINSFAAKNSSNIKTKAELIRIINSFEVSNHLEFHYLKLVNKSIKMDAETYDMNYFIIDEIREDNIKKVLKLYFKAKDKNYYLTRDILSFLVSEVQLLYPEYKCMGILI
;
A
#
# COMPACT_ATOMS: atom_id res chain seq x y z
N MET A 1 18.99 36.43 11.76
CA MET A 1 18.89 37.88 11.45
C MET A 1 18.91 38.72 12.74
N ASN A 2 18.28 38.24 13.82
CA ASN A 2 18.26 38.88 15.14
C ASN A 2 19.63 39.31 15.69
N ASP A 3 20.66 38.46 15.67
CA ASP A 3 21.96 38.79 16.29
C ASP A 3 22.68 40.00 15.67
N LYS A 4 22.57 40.19 14.35
CA LYS A 4 23.18 41.34 13.65
C LYS A 4 22.47 42.66 13.97
N ILE A 5 21.16 42.61 14.24
CA ILE A 5 20.36 43.79 14.61
C ILE A 5 20.65 44.19 16.05
N TYR A 6 20.77 43.23 16.96
CA TYR A 6 21.16 43.47 18.36
C TYR A 6 22.58 44.04 18.48
N GLN A 7 23.53 43.55 17.67
CA GLN A 7 24.90 44.10 17.64
C GLN A 7 24.93 45.57 17.19
N LYS A 8 24.17 45.94 16.16
CA LYS A 8 24.08 47.33 15.68
C LYS A 8 23.30 48.26 16.61
N LEU A 9 22.30 47.76 17.33
CA LEU A 9 21.61 48.53 18.38
C LEU A 9 22.57 48.88 19.52
N ASN A 10 23.44 47.95 19.89
CA ASN A 10 24.42 48.10 20.98
C ASN A 10 25.62 48.98 20.62
N SER A 11 25.81 49.36 19.35
CA SER A 11 26.87 50.29 18.91
C SER A 11 26.44 51.77 18.86
N ILE A 12 25.20 52.09 19.27
CA ILE A 12 24.69 53.48 19.30
C ILE A 12 24.93 54.09 20.68
N ASP A 13 25.75 55.13 20.79
CA ASP A 13 26.12 55.73 22.09
C ASP A 13 25.01 56.58 22.71
N ASN A 14 24.16 57.20 21.88
CA ASN A 14 23.03 57.99 22.37
C ASN A 14 21.84 57.10 22.76
N LEU A 15 21.53 57.11 24.06
CA LEU A 15 20.45 56.30 24.65
C LEU A 15 19.06 56.64 24.10
N ASN A 16 18.79 57.90 23.78
CA ASN A 16 17.49 58.32 23.23
C ASN A 16 17.30 57.80 21.81
N ASP A 17 18.33 57.89 20.98
CA ASP A 17 18.31 57.38 19.60
C ASP A 17 18.19 55.86 19.59
N ARG A 18 18.92 55.16 20.48
CA ARG A 18 18.81 53.70 20.66
C ARG A 18 17.39 53.29 21.06
N LEU A 19 16.74 54.02 21.96
CA LEU A 19 15.39 53.72 22.43
C LEU A 19 14.34 53.96 21.33
N LEU A 20 14.50 55.03 20.55
CA LEU A 20 13.65 55.33 19.40
C LEU A 20 13.81 54.26 18.29
N LEU A 21 15.04 53.87 17.95
CA LEU A 21 15.30 52.83 16.96
C LEU A 21 14.77 51.46 17.41
N LYS A 22 14.88 51.13 18.71
CA LYS A 22 14.30 49.91 19.27
C LYS A 22 12.77 49.91 19.18
N LYS A 23 12.11 51.06 19.40
CA LYS A 23 10.65 51.20 19.20
C LYS A 23 10.25 51.01 17.73
N VAL A 24 11.01 51.58 16.79
CA VAL A 24 10.74 51.43 15.34
C VAL A 24 10.99 50.00 14.86
N LEU A 25 12.10 49.38 15.27
CA LEU A 25 12.42 47.99 14.92
C LEU A 25 11.37 47.03 15.45
N ASN A 26 11.01 47.13 16.74
CA ASN A 26 10.05 46.22 17.34
C ASN A 26 8.60 46.48 16.88
N GLY A 27 8.23 47.76 16.68
CA GLY A 27 6.86 48.12 16.33
C GLY A 27 6.53 47.95 14.84
N VAL A 28 7.48 48.23 13.96
CA VAL A 28 7.25 48.29 12.51
C VAL A 28 7.98 47.20 11.74
N PHE A 29 9.26 46.93 12.05
CA PHE A 29 10.03 45.97 11.25
C PHE A 29 9.74 44.52 11.59
N ILE A 30 9.58 44.18 12.88
CA ILE A 30 9.16 42.82 13.28
C ILE A 30 7.76 42.52 12.74
N SER A 31 6.82 43.45 12.90
CA SER A 31 5.45 43.28 12.39
C SER A 31 5.41 43.17 10.86
N LEU A 32 6.26 43.91 10.15
CA LEU A 32 6.38 43.83 8.70
C LEU A 32 7.08 42.55 8.24
N GLU A 33 8.06 42.03 8.98
CA GLU A 33 8.69 40.73 8.73
C GLU A 33 7.69 39.59 8.95
N GLU A 34 6.97 39.58 10.07
CA GLU A 34 5.92 38.61 10.37
C GLU A 34 4.81 38.66 9.32
N TYR A 35 4.36 39.86 8.95
CA TYR A 35 3.37 40.05 7.90
C TYR A 35 3.88 39.55 6.54
N SER A 36 5.12 39.90 6.17
CA SER A 36 5.72 39.45 4.93
C SER A 36 5.85 37.93 4.90
N LYS A 37 6.28 37.31 6.00
CA LYS A 37 6.38 35.85 6.12
C LYS A 37 5.01 35.19 6.01
N SER A 38 4.00 35.71 6.70
CA SER A 38 2.62 35.23 6.55
C SER A 38 2.13 35.36 5.11
N ARG A 39 2.42 36.47 4.41
CA ARG A 39 2.05 36.65 3.01
C ARG A 39 2.78 35.70 2.07
N TYR A 40 4.05 35.41 2.32
CA TYR A 40 4.80 34.41 1.58
C TYR A 40 4.21 33.01 1.81
N ASP A 41 3.92 32.64 3.06
CA ASP A 41 3.31 31.35 3.41
C ASP A 41 1.91 31.21 2.78
N ASP A 42 1.11 32.29 2.75
CA ASP A 42 -0.22 32.31 2.11
C ASP A 42 -0.11 32.17 0.58
N LEU A 43 0.83 32.88 -0.05
CA LEU A 43 1.09 32.79 -1.47
C LEU A 43 1.54 31.37 -1.84
N GLU A 44 2.45 30.80 -1.06
CA GLU A 44 2.93 29.43 -1.22
C GLU A 44 1.74 28.45 -1.14
N LYS A 45 0.97 28.47 -0.07
CA LYS A 45 -0.23 27.62 0.07
C LYS A 45 -1.17 27.75 -1.13
N ARG A 46 -1.41 28.98 -1.60
CA ARG A 46 -2.27 29.23 -2.77
C ARG A 46 -1.71 28.59 -4.04
N VAL A 47 -0.44 28.84 -4.37
CA VAL A 47 0.21 28.28 -5.56
C VAL A 47 0.22 26.75 -5.52
N PHE A 48 0.47 26.15 -4.35
CA PHE A 48 0.40 24.70 -4.19
C PHE A 48 -1.03 24.16 -4.32
N SER A 49 -2.05 24.87 -3.80
CA SER A 49 -3.46 24.47 -3.91
C SER A 49 -3.98 24.50 -5.37
N GLU A 50 -3.47 25.40 -6.21
CA GLU A 50 -3.83 25.48 -7.63
C GLU A 50 -3.35 24.23 -8.42
N ILE A 51 -2.34 23.53 -7.91
CA ILE A 51 -1.76 22.31 -8.52
C ILE A 51 -2.19 21.05 -7.74
N GLU A 52 -3.25 21.11 -6.93
CA GLU A 52 -3.71 19.94 -6.17
C GLU A 52 -3.91 18.71 -7.06
N CYS A 53 -3.27 17.62 -6.65
CA CYS A 53 -3.29 16.33 -7.32
C CYS A 53 -4.14 15.37 -6.49
N SER A 54 -5.30 14.98 -7.02
CA SER A 54 -6.22 14.03 -6.38
C SER A 54 -5.64 12.62 -6.19
N LYS A 55 -4.43 12.33 -6.73
CA LYS A 55 -3.75 11.04 -6.56
C LYS A 55 -3.48 10.69 -5.10
N GLY A 56 -3.26 11.69 -4.24
CA GLY A 56 -3.01 11.45 -2.81
C GLY A 56 -4.16 10.76 -2.08
N ASN A 57 -5.39 10.95 -2.53
CA ASN A 57 -6.60 10.36 -1.94
C ASN A 57 -6.66 8.84 -2.15
N TYR A 58 -5.86 8.30 -3.06
CA TYR A 58 -5.81 6.88 -3.41
C TYR A 58 -4.54 6.18 -2.90
N ASN A 59 -3.75 6.85 -2.06
CA ASN A 59 -2.60 6.23 -1.40
C ASN A 59 -3.07 5.12 -0.45
N VAL A 60 -2.51 3.93 -0.60
CA VAL A 60 -2.79 2.78 0.26
C VAL A 60 -1.70 2.68 1.30
N TYR A 61 -2.13 2.59 2.55
CA TYR A 61 -1.28 2.37 3.72
C TYR A 61 -1.55 0.96 4.23
N SER A 62 -0.50 0.27 4.67
CA SER A 62 -0.59 -1.09 5.18
C SER A 62 0.26 -1.29 6.43
N ASN A 63 -0.18 -2.20 7.27
CA ASN A 63 0.49 -2.62 8.49
C ASN A 63 0.19 -4.10 8.75
N ILE A 64 0.79 -4.67 9.79
CA ILE A 64 0.46 -6.00 10.28
C ILE A 64 0.46 -5.98 11.81
N GLN A 65 -0.56 -6.57 12.42
CA GLN A 65 -0.68 -6.63 13.88
C GLN A 65 -1.13 -8.01 14.34
N LYS A 66 -0.85 -8.35 15.59
CA LYS A 66 -1.44 -9.54 16.20
C LYS A 66 -2.95 -9.37 16.30
N ARG A 67 -3.72 -10.44 16.07
CA ARG A 67 -5.19 -10.45 16.16
C ARG A 67 -5.71 -9.78 17.43
N GLN A 68 -5.06 -10.04 18.56
CA GLN A 68 -5.45 -9.54 19.89
C GLN A 68 -5.12 -8.05 20.11
N GLU A 69 -4.21 -7.47 19.32
CA GLU A 69 -3.76 -6.07 19.45
C GLU A 69 -4.54 -5.12 18.53
N ILE A 70 -5.39 -5.65 17.65
CA ILE A 70 -6.16 -4.85 16.69
C ILE A 70 -7.29 -4.15 17.42
N ASP A 71 -7.28 -2.82 17.39
CA ASP A 71 -8.35 -1.99 17.92
C ASP A 71 -9.56 -2.00 16.95
N PRO A 72 -10.73 -2.53 17.35
CA PRO A 72 -11.93 -2.53 16.51
C PRO A 72 -12.48 -1.13 16.21
N THR A 73 -12.06 -0.12 16.99
CA THR A 73 -12.47 1.28 16.81
C THR A 73 -11.55 2.05 15.86
N ASN A 74 -10.47 1.42 15.40
CA ASN A 74 -9.55 2.00 14.41
C ASN A 74 -10.33 2.41 13.16
N GLN A 75 -10.27 3.70 12.84
CA GLN A 75 -10.97 4.27 11.68
C GLN A 75 -10.08 4.36 10.45
N PHE A 76 -8.76 4.17 10.58
CA PHE A 76 -7.80 4.34 9.51
C PHE A 76 -7.44 3.01 8.86
N LEU A 77 -6.97 2.03 9.65
CA LEU A 77 -6.59 0.71 9.16
C LEU A 77 -7.64 -0.34 9.55
N CYS A 78 -8.04 -1.16 8.60
CA CYS A 78 -8.92 -2.30 8.80
C CYS A 78 -8.30 -3.59 8.23
N PRO A 79 -8.70 -4.78 8.72
CA PRO A 79 -8.25 -6.05 8.16
C PRO A 79 -8.51 -6.15 6.65
N ILE A 80 -7.53 -6.66 5.90
CA ILE A 80 -7.69 -6.90 4.45
C ILE A 80 -8.77 -7.96 4.20
N LEU A 81 -8.76 -9.01 5.03
CA LEU A 81 -9.79 -10.04 5.10
C LEU A 81 -10.46 -9.94 6.47
N PRO A 82 -11.71 -9.45 6.55
CA PRO A 82 -12.45 -9.40 7.81
C PRO A 82 -12.55 -10.77 8.49
N GLU A 83 -12.56 -11.84 7.71
CA GLU A 83 -12.67 -13.22 8.18
C GLU A 83 -11.47 -13.66 9.03
N ASP A 84 -10.29 -13.03 8.89
CA ASP A 84 -9.11 -13.39 9.69
C ASP A 84 -9.21 -12.96 11.16
N MET A 85 -10.16 -12.07 11.49
CA MET A 85 -10.47 -11.68 12.87
C MET A 85 -11.18 -12.78 13.65
N GLU A 86 -11.81 -13.74 12.96
CA GLU A 86 -12.47 -14.89 13.56
C GLU A 86 -11.44 -16.01 13.77
N GLU A 87 -11.56 -16.73 14.90
CA GLU A 87 -10.78 -17.95 15.09
C GLU A 87 -11.28 -19.05 14.14
N LYS A 88 -10.36 -19.70 13.44
CA LYS A 88 -10.71 -20.79 12.54
C LYS A 88 -11.16 -22.00 13.35
N VAL A 89 -12.41 -22.40 13.14
CA VAL A 89 -12.95 -23.67 13.63
C VAL A 89 -12.72 -24.74 12.56
N TYR A 90 -12.02 -25.81 12.93
CA TYR A 90 -11.69 -26.89 12.03
C TYR A 90 -12.69 -28.05 12.20
N ASP A 91 -13.54 -28.28 11.21
CA ASP A 91 -14.43 -29.46 11.19
C ASP A 91 -13.65 -30.70 10.71
N PRO A 92 -13.49 -31.73 11.56
CA PRO A 92 -12.75 -32.94 11.22
C PRO A 92 -13.33 -33.67 10.00
N LYS A 93 -14.65 -33.62 9.79
CA LYS A 93 -15.31 -34.26 8.64
C LYS A 93 -14.89 -33.63 7.31
N ILE A 94 -14.67 -32.33 7.31
CA ILE A 94 -14.22 -31.58 6.13
C ILE A 94 -12.77 -31.94 5.83
N ILE A 95 -11.91 -31.96 6.85
CA ILE A 95 -10.50 -32.34 6.73
C ILE A 95 -10.36 -33.76 6.17
N LEU A 96 -11.08 -34.73 6.76
CA LEU A 96 -11.09 -36.12 6.29
C LEU A 96 -11.54 -36.24 4.83
N LYS A 97 -12.57 -35.49 4.43
CA LYS A 97 -13.07 -35.49 3.04
C LYS A 97 -12.04 -34.92 2.05
N TYR A 98 -11.22 -33.97 2.46
CA TYR A 98 -10.16 -33.43 1.61
C TYR A 98 -8.92 -34.35 1.59
N LEU A 99 -8.50 -34.89 2.73
CA LEU A 99 -7.39 -35.84 2.83
C LEU A 99 -7.67 -37.12 2.04
N THR A 100 -8.87 -37.70 2.14
CA THR A 100 -9.27 -38.89 1.37
C THR A 100 -9.28 -38.66 -0.15
N LYS A 101 -9.35 -37.39 -0.58
CA LYS A 101 -9.26 -37.00 -2.00
C LYS A 101 -7.85 -36.58 -2.42
N ASN A 102 -6.83 -36.80 -1.59
CA ASN A 102 -5.47 -36.26 -1.76
C ASN A 102 -5.47 -34.76 -2.07
N LYS A 103 -6.38 -34.01 -1.44
CA LYS A 103 -6.46 -32.56 -1.56
C LYS A 103 -5.82 -31.91 -0.36
N GLU A 104 -5.04 -30.89 -0.65
CA GLU A 104 -4.43 -30.01 0.33
C GLU A 104 -5.48 -29.33 1.20
N VAL A 105 -5.24 -29.32 2.51
CA VAL A 105 -6.10 -28.64 3.48
C VAL A 105 -5.36 -27.45 4.06
N LEU A 106 -5.87 -26.25 3.77
CA LEU A 106 -5.38 -25.03 4.39
C LEU A 106 -5.76 -25.02 5.87
N MET A 107 -4.77 -25.00 6.75
CA MET A 107 -5.00 -24.90 8.19
C MET A 107 -5.05 -23.42 8.58
N PHE A 108 -3.89 -22.82 8.87
CA PHE A 108 -3.76 -21.44 9.30
C PHE A 108 -2.70 -20.70 8.49
N LYS A 109 -2.57 -19.40 8.74
CA LYS A 109 -1.60 -18.51 8.09
C LYS A 109 -0.52 -18.15 9.09
N VAL A 110 0.71 -18.00 8.62
CA VAL A 110 1.83 -17.50 9.41
C VAL A 110 2.50 -16.33 8.70
N PHE A 111 2.98 -15.37 9.48
CA PHE A 111 3.83 -14.29 8.97
C PHE A 111 5.30 -14.67 9.13
N LEU A 112 6.08 -14.54 8.06
CA LEU A 112 7.51 -14.83 8.07
C LEU A 112 8.31 -13.52 8.14
N GLU A 113 8.77 -13.15 9.33
CA GLU A 113 9.59 -11.96 9.57
C GLU A 113 11.06 -12.21 9.16
N CYS A 114 11.29 -12.28 7.85
CA CYS A 114 12.63 -12.51 7.28
C CYS A 114 12.82 -11.75 5.97
N ASP A 115 14.08 -11.68 5.49
CA ASP A 115 14.39 -11.10 4.19
C ASP A 115 13.70 -11.88 3.05
N TYR A 116 13.37 -11.18 1.95
CA TYR A 116 12.68 -11.79 0.81
C TYR A 116 13.40 -13.00 0.22
N LEU A 117 14.73 -13.02 0.18
CA LEU A 117 15.47 -14.17 -0.36
C LEU A 117 15.24 -15.42 0.49
N ILE A 118 15.28 -15.26 1.82
CA ILE A 118 14.99 -16.34 2.77
C ILE A 118 13.56 -16.83 2.59
N TYR A 119 12.58 -15.92 2.55
CA TYR A 119 11.18 -16.26 2.28
C TYR A 119 11.03 -17.05 0.97
N ARG A 120 11.63 -16.55 -0.11
CA ARG A 120 11.58 -17.18 -1.43
C ARG A 120 12.15 -18.59 -1.41
N ASP A 121 13.25 -18.79 -0.69
CA ASP A 121 13.92 -20.09 -0.61
C ASP A 121 13.07 -21.07 0.23
N ILE A 122 12.50 -20.63 1.37
CA ILE A 122 11.54 -21.43 2.17
C ILE A 122 10.38 -21.95 1.32
N ILE A 123 9.78 -21.07 0.50
CA ILE A 123 8.61 -21.41 -0.32
C ILE A 123 9.00 -22.30 -1.51
N ARG A 124 10.21 -22.16 -2.07
CA ARG A 124 10.68 -22.95 -3.21
C ARG A 124 11.12 -24.36 -2.82
N GLU A 125 11.64 -24.54 -1.61
CA GLU A 125 12.12 -25.84 -1.16
C GLU A 125 10.98 -26.84 -0.91
N GLU A 126 9.73 -26.37 -0.76
CA GLU A 126 8.54 -27.20 -0.48
C GLU A 126 8.81 -28.22 0.65
N LYS A 127 9.56 -27.78 1.68
CA LYS A 127 9.93 -28.62 2.83
C LYS A 127 8.69 -29.17 3.51
N ILE A 128 8.80 -30.41 3.97
CA ILE A 128 7.80 -31.06 4.81
C ILE A 128 8.22 -30.87 6.27
N PHE A 129 7.33 -30.25 7.03
CA PHE A 129 7.48 -29.99 8.45
C PHE A 129 6.65 -30.98 9.25
N LYS A 130 7.24 -31.54 10.30
CA LYS A 130 6.50 -32.39 11.24
C LYS A 130 5.77 -31.51 12.23
N GLY A 131 4.58 -31.93 12.62
CA GLY A 131 3.77 -31.24 13.60
C GLY A 131 2.81 -32.19 14.28
N THR A 132 2.03 -31.61 15.19
CA THR A 132 1.15 -32.33 16.08
C THR A 132 -0.19 -31.61 16.13
N ILE A 133 -1.27 -32.36 15.94
CA ILE A 133 -2.64 -31.86 16.05
C ILE A 133 -3.21 -32.36 17.38
N GLU A 134 -3.50 -31.44 18.29
CA GLU A 134 -4.10 -31.72 19.59
C GLU A 134 -5.62 -31.58 19.50
N THR A 135 -6.33 -32.65 19.85
CA THR A 135 -7.78 -32.65 20.10
C THR A 135 -8.05 -32.72 21.60
N GLU A 136 -9.31 -32.73 22.01
CA GLU A 136 -9.68 -32.89 23.43
C GLU A 136 -9.22 -34.23 24.03
N GLU A 137 -9.11 -35.28 23.21
CA GLU A 137 -8.83 -36.63 23.69
C GLU A 137 -7.41 -37.10 23.41
N ARG A 138 -6.82 -36.70 22.26
CA ARG A 138 -5.58 -37.28 21.74
C ARG A 138 -4.74 -36.28 20.97
N SER A 139 -3.51 -36.69 20.70
CA SER A 139 -2.53 -35.93 19.94
C SER A 139 -2.11 -36.76 18.74
N TYR A 140 -2.20 -36.19 17.54
CA TYR A 140 -1.96 -36.87 16.27
C TYR A 140 -0.74 -36.29 15.56
N GLU A 141 0.19 -37.14 15.10
CA GLU A 141 1.30 -36.68 14.26
C GLU A 141 0.81 -36.36 12.85
N ALA A 142 1.29 -35.24 12.32
CA ALA A 142 0.88 -34.71 11.03
C ALA A 142 2.05 -34.05 10.29
N ASN A 143 1.98 -34.07 8.96
CA ASN A 143 2.96 -33.45 8.07
C ASN A 143 2.35 -32.22 7.41
N PHE A 144 3.09 -31.12 7.45
CA PHE A 144 2.69 -29.82 6.94
C PHE A 144 3.67 -29.31 5.90
N THR A 145 3.23 -28.40 5.04
CA THR A 145 4.11 -27.63 4.15
C THR A 145 3.68 -26.16 4.11
N LEU A 146 4.60 -25.30 3.70
CA LEU A 146 4.36 -23.86 3.55
C LEU A 146 4.12 -23.53 2.09
N LYS A 147 3.03 -22.81 1.81
CA LYS A 147 2.73 -22.29 0.49
C LYS A 147 2.59 -20.77 0.51
N LYS A 148 2.88 -20.13 -0.62
CA LYS A 148 2.66 -18.69 -0.77
C LYS A 148 1.16 -18.40 -0.68
N ASN A 149 0.77 -17.46 0.19
CA ASN A 149 -0.61 -17.02 0.25
C ASN A 149 -0.98 -16.23 -1.02
N THR A 150 -2.13 -16.58 -1.61
CA THR A 150 -2.67 -15.91 -2.80
C THR A 150 -3.95 -15.13 -2.53
N GLU A 151 -4.59 -15.33 -1.36
CA GLU A 151 -5.85 -14.68 -1.00
C GLU A 151 -5.72 -13.16 -0.90
N TYR A 152 -4.67 -12.67 -0.20
CA TYR A 152 -4.44 -11.22 -0.11
C TYR A 152 -4.05 -10.61 -1.46
N LEU A 153 -3.26 -11.32 -2.26
CA LEU A 153 -2.88 -10.88 -3.60
C LEU A 153 -4.09 -10.77 -4.54
N ALA A 154 -5.08 -11.66 -4.38
CA ALA A 154 -6.34 -11.57 -5.09
C ALA A 154 -7.13 -10.30 -4.70
N LYS A 155 -7.07 -9.85 -3.45
CA LYS A 155 -7.69 -8.56 -3.03
C LYS A 155 -7.02 -7.36 -3.69
N VAL A 156 -5.70 -7.38 -3.85
CA VAL A 156 -4.95 -6.34 -4.58
C VAL A 156 -5.35 -6.34 -6.05
N THR A 157 -5.47 -7.53 -6.66
CA THR A 157 -5.93 -7.66 -8.05
C THR A 157 -7.36 -7.14 -8.23
N GLN A 158 -8.24 -7.40 -7.26
CA GLN A 158 -9.61 -6.87 -7.26
C GLN A 158 -9.59 -5.34 -7.14
N LEU A 159 -8.74 -4.79 -6.26
CA LEU A 159 -8.60 -3.35 -6.12
C LEU A 159 -8.09 -2.71 -7.41
N TYR A 160 -7.08 -3.29 -8.08
CA TYR A 160 -6.61 -2.85 -9.39
C TYR A 160 -7.74 -2.75 -10.42
N LYS A 161 -8.59 -3.76 -10.52
CA LYS A 161 -9.77 -3.72 -11.43
C LYS A 161 -10.67 -2.53 -11.11
N ASN A 162 -10.95 -2.28 -9.82
CA ASN A 162 -11.74 -1.13 -9.41
C ASN A 162 -11.06 0.20 -9.81
N PHE A 163 -9.73 0.33 -9.74
CA PHE A 163 -9.02 1.53 -10.22
C PHE A 163 -9.29 1.76 -11.71
N ILE A 164 -9.14 0.72 -12.54
CA ILE A 164 -9.38 0.79 -13.98
C ILE A 164 -10.83 1.13 -14.30
N ASP A 165 -11.79 0.47 -13.67
CA ASP A 165 -13.23 0.70 -13.87
C ASP A 165 -13.64 2.16 -13.55
N ASN A 166 -12.94 2.81 -12.62
CA ASN A 166 -13.21 4.19 -12.20
C ASN A 166 -12.34 5.23 -12.94
N ASN A 167 -11.58 4.83 -13.98
CA ASN A 167 -10.64 5.69 -14.69
C ASN A 167 -9.60 6.37 -13.77
N VAL A 168 -9.26 5.74 -12.65
CA VAL A 168 -8.23 6.23 -11.73
C VAL A 168 -6.91 5.56 -12.10
N PRO A 169 -5.83 6.32 -12.37
CA PRO A 169 -4.52 5.74 -12.69
C PRO A 169 -4.02 4.84 -11.55
N TRP A 170 -3.65 3.61 -11.88
CA TRP A 170 -3.03 2.69 -10.94
C TRP A 170 -1.63 3.17 -10.52
N SER A 171 -1.31 2.98 -9.26
CA SER A 171 0.07 2.97 -8.74
C SER A 171 0.23 1.67 -7.98
N THR A 172 1.38 1.03 -8.15
CA THR A 172 1.83 -0.13 -7.36
C THR A 172 1.59 0.16 -5.88
N LEU A 173 1.16 -0.84 -5.13
CA LEU A 173 0.96 -0.71 -3.70
C LEU A 173 2.20 -1.22 -2.98
N ASN A 174 2.68 -0.46 -1.99
CA ASN A 174 3.74 -0.91 -1.10
C ASN A 174 3.13 -1.64 0.09
N ILE A 175 2.90 -2.94 -0.09
CA ILE A 175 2.19 -3.80 0.88
C ILE A 175 3.03 -5.04 1.20
N PRO A 176 4.24 -4.86 1.76
CA PRO A 176 5.21 -5.93 1.87
C PRO A 176 4.75 -7.04 2.83
N TYR A 177 3.91 -6.72 3.81
CA TYR A 177 3.41 -7.66 4.80
C TYR A 177 2.64 -8.84 4.18
N ILE A 178 1.78 -8.57 3.18
CA ILE A 178 0.99 -9.64 2.54
C ILE A 178 1.87 -10.59 1.72
N SER A 179 3.02 -10.10 1.22
CA SER A 179 3.95 -10.89 0.42
C SER A 179 4.73 -11.91 1.25
N LYS A 180 4.80 -11.70 2.58
CA LYS A 180 5.49 -12.55 3.54
C LYS A 180 4.57 -13.46 4.34
N ILE A 181 3.28 -13.51 4.00
CA ILE A 181 2.36 -14.48 4.58
C ILE A 181 2.45 -15.79 3.82
N ALA A 182 2.57 -16.86 4.58
CA ALA A 182 2.54 -18.23 4.10
C ALA A 182 1.35 -18.97 4.69
N ASP A 183 0.75 -19.81 3.85
CA ASP A 183 -0.30 -20.75 4.19
C ASP A 183 0.33 -22.03 4.72
N VAL A 184 -0.07 -22.46 5.92
CA VAL A 184 0.29 -23.77 6.47
C VAL A 184 -0.72 -24.79 5.98
N VAL A 185 -0.26 -25.72 5.15
CA VAL A 185 -1.08 -26.72 4.49
C VAL A 185 -0.80 -28.09 5.08
N LEU A 186 -1.85 -28.79 5.51
CA LEU A 186 -1.77 -30.17 5.97
C LEU A 186 -1.67 -31.11 4.75
N LEU A 187 -0.64 -31.95 4.73
CA LEU A 187 -0.39 -32.96 3.70
C LEU A 187 -0.89 -34.34 4.10
N SER A 188 -0.59 -34.77 5.33
CA SER A 188 -1.02 -36.06 5.86
C SER A 188 -1.11 -36.05 7.38
N CYS A 189 -1.93 -36.95 7.92
CA CYS A 189 -2.11 -37.21 9.35
C CYS A 189 -2.09 -38.72 9.55
N GLU A 190 -1.43 -39.20 10.61
CA GLU A 190 -1.26 -40.65 10.84
C GLU A 190 -2.59 -41.38 11.08
N GLU A 191 -3.54 -40.74 11.77
CA GLU A 191 -4.87 -41.29 12.03
C GLU A 191 -6.00 -40.36 11.57
N GLU A 192 -7.19 -40.92 11.39
CA GLU A 192 -8.39 -40.15 11.09
C GLU A 192 -8.84 -39.33 12.30
N ILE A 193 -8.67 -38.01 12.22
CA ILE A 193 -9.16 -37.08 13.24
C ILE A 193 -10.69 -37.09 13.22
N LYS A 194 -11.32 -37.52 14.32
CA LYS A 194 -12.79 -37.55 14.47
C LYS A 194 -13.31 -36.49 15.43
N GLU A 195 -12.44 -36.00 16.31
CA GLU A 195 -12.72 -35.01 17.35
C GLU A 195 -12.37 -33.59 16.89
N PRO A 196 -13.00 -32.53 17.44
CA PRO A 196 -12.64 -31.16 17.13
C PRO A 196 -11.18 -30.86 17.48
N ILE A 197 -10.52 -30.10 16.62
CA ILE A 197 -9.12 -29.70 16.80
C ILE A 197 -9.05 -28.50 17.74
N ASN A 198 -8.29 -28.62 18.82
CA ASN A 198 -8.03 -27.55 19.78
C ASN A 198 -6.81 -26.73 19.39
N LYS A 199 -5.69 -27.39 19.09
CA LYS A 199 -4.41 -26.74 18.77
C LYS A 199 -3.64 -27.50 17.72
N ILE A 200 -2.84 -26.75 16.96
CA ILE A 200 -1.93 -27.30 15.97
C ILE A 200 -0.55 -26.74 16.26
N TYR A 201 0.41 -27.63 16.48
CA TYR A 201 1.81 -27.29 16.64
C TYR A 201 2.58 -27.76 15.42
N VAL A 202 3.45 -26.91 14.86
CA VAL A 202 4.30 -27.26 13.72
C VAL A 202 5.73 -26.92 14.08
N ASP A 203 6.63 -27.90 13.93
CA ASP A 203 8.06 -27.67 14.07
C ASP A 203 8.65 -27.19 12.75
N PHE A 204 8.91 -25.89 12.66
CA PHE A 204 9.53 -25.25 11.49
C PHE A 204 11.07 -25.39 11.47
N GLY A 205 11.66 -26.13 12.41
CA GLY A 205 13.09 -26.36 12.50
C GLY A 205 13.89 -25.06 12.57
N GLU A 206 14.81 -24.88 11.61
CA GLU A 206 15.67 -23.69 11.52
C GLU A 206 14.91 -22.38 11.25
N TYR A 207 13.68 -22.47 10.72
CA TYR A 207 12.86 -21.31 10.37
C TYR A 207 11.98 -20.81 11.51
N THR A 208 11.88 -21.54 12.61
CA THR A 208 11.02 -21.18 13.77
C THR A 208 11.25 -19.75 14.26
N LYS A 209 12.49 -19.26 14.19
CA LYS A 209 12.85 -17.87 14.56
C LYS A 209 12.21 -16.77 13.71
N PHE A 210 11.72 -17.10 12.52
CA PHE A 210 11.08 -16.16 11.60
C PHE A 210 9.55 -16.24 11.64
N VAL A 211 8.99 -17.28 12.25
CA VAL A 211 7.55 -17.55 12.20
C VAL A 211 6.83 -16.80 13.31
N ILE A 212 5.85 -15.98 12.93
CA ILE A 212 4.98 -15.28 13.86
C ILE A 212 3.53 -15.66 13.55
N TYR A 213 2.84 -16.14 14.59
CA TYR A 213 1.45 -16.59 14.54
C TYR A 213 0.47 -15.43 14.76
N ASP A 214 -0.78 -15.65 14.35
CA ASP A 214 -1.93 -14.76 14.57
C ASP A 214 -1.71 -13.31 14.09
N MET A 215 -0.89 -13.13 13.06
CA MET A 215 -0.64 -11.84 12.44
C MET A 215 -1.67 -11.58 11.33
N ILE A 216 -2.32 -10.42 11.37
CA ILE A 216 -3.34 -10.00 10.42
C ILE A 216 -2.88 -8.75 9.67
N PRO A 217 -2.78 -8.79 8.34
CA PRO A 217 -2.56 -7.61 7.51
C PRO A 217 -3.72 -6.63 7.59
N LEU A 218 -3.36 -5.37 7.76
CA LEU A 218 -4.28 -4.26 7.76
C LEU A 218 -3.98 -3.32 6.58
N TRP A 219 -5.01 -2.65 6.08
CA TRP A 219 -4.90 -1.59 5.09
C TRP A 219 -5.96 -0.51 5.29
N ASN A 220 -5.83 0.62 4.62
CA ASN A 220 -6.80 1.74 4.69
C ASN A 220 -7.93 1.66 3.66
N VAL A 221 -8.28 0.48 3.16
CA VAL A 221 -9.32 0.30 2.13
C VAL A 221 -10.56 -0.37 2.72
N LYS A 222 -11.65 0.39 2.82
CA LYS A 222 -12.92 -0.04 3.42
C LYS A 222 -14.00 -0.26 2.36
N LYS A 223 -14.83 -1.28 2.54
CA LYS A 223 -16.04 -1.48 1.70
C LYS A 223 -17.23 -0.74 2.30
N LEU A 224 -17.97 -0.05 1.45
CA LEU A 224 -19.19 0.68 1.78
C LEU A 224 -20.32 0.29 0.83
N LEU A 225 -21.54 0.35 1.35
CA LEU A 225 -22.78 0.23 0.58
C LEU A 225 -23.43 1.61 0.55
N LEU A 226 -23.38 2.27 -0.60
CA LEU A 226 -23.86 3.65 -0.76
C LEU A 226 -25.09 3.71 -1.65
N LYS A 227 -26.12 4.44 -1.23
CA LYS A 227 -27.34 4.64 -2.01
C LYS A 227 -27.26 5.95 -2.80
N SER A 228 -27.77 5.95 -4.04
CA SER A 228 -27.91 7.18 -4.83
C SER A 228 -28.77 8.23 -4.10
N THR A 229 -28.34 9.48 -4.14
CA THR A 229 -29.11 10.64 -3.72
C THR A 229 -30.04 11.08 -4.85
N GLY A 230 -31.33 10.90 -4.64
CA GLY A 230 -32.35 11.24 -5.64
C GLY A 230 -32.54 10.18 -6.72
N PHE A 231 -33.26 10.58 -7.77
CA PHE A 231 -33.53 9.73 -8.93
C PHE A 231 -32.40 9.85 -9.96
N PRO A 232 -32.00 8.75 -10.62
CA PRO A 232 -31.01 8.80 -11.67
C PRO A 232 -31.46 9.70 -12.82
N MET A 233 -30.54 10.51 -13.36
CA MET A 233 -30.84 11.44 -14.45
C MET A 233 -30.35 10.88 -15.78
N PRO A 234 -31.15 10.92 -16.87
CA PRO A 234 -30.67 10.46 -18.17
C PRO A 234 -29.49 11.33 -18.63
N CYS A 235 -28.43 10.69 -19.14
CA CYS A 235 -27.32 11.38 -19.79
C CYS A 235 -27.82 12.03 -21.10
N GLU A 236 -27.38 13.25 -21.40
CA GLU A 236 -27.79 13.95 -22.64
C GLU A 236 -27.31 13.22 -23.91
N ASP A 237 -26.11 12.63 -23.86
CA ASP A 237 -25.42 12.08 -25.04
C ASP A 237 -25.52 10.55 -25.18
N THR A 238 -26.07 9.83 -24.19
CA THR A 238 -25.99 8.35 -24.16
C THR A 238 -27.22 7.70 -23.51
N ILE A 239 -27.50 6.42 -23.82
CA ILE A 239 -28.62 5.63 -23.25
C ILE A 239 -28.33 5.21 -21.78
N ASN A 240 -27.62 6.04 -21.02
CA ASN A 240 -27.26 5.77 -19.63
C ASN A 240 -27.91 6.79 -18.70
N TYR A 241 -27.94 6.46 -17.42
CA TYR A 241 -28.39 7.30 -16.34
C TYR A 241 -27.24 7.60 -15.38
N GLU A 242 -27.20 8.83 -14.88
CA GLU A 242 -26.28 9.30 -13.87
C GLU A 242 -26.88 9.12 -12.48
N HIS A 243 -26.15 8.38 -11.65
CA HIS A 243 -26.43 8.16 -10.24
C HIS A 243 -25.49 9.03 -9.42
N VAL A 244 -26.04 10.01 -8.72
CA VAL A 244 -25.26 10.87 -7.82
C VAL A 244 -25.29 10.26 -6.42
N ILE A 245 -24.15 10.22 -5.73
CA ILE A 245 -24.02 9.81 -4.33
C ILE A 245 -23.34 10.93 -3.56
N SER A 246 -23.98 11.44 -2.51
CA SER A 246 -23.37 12.44 -1.62
C SER A 246 -22.32 11.81 -0.69
N LEU A 247 -21.17 12.47 -0.59
CA LEU A 247 -20.02 12.05 0.23
C LEU A 247 -19.91 12.83 1.56
N GLU A 248 -20.81 13.77 1.85
CA GLU A 248 -20.76 14.64 3.04
C GLU A 248 -20.62 13.85 4.35
N LYS A 249 -21.34 12.74 4.47
CA LYS A 249 -21.32 11.88 5.67
C LYS A 249 -20.10 10.97 5.75
N TYR A 250 -19.38 10.80 4.64
CA TYR A 250 -18.30 9.82 4.50
C TYR A 250 -16.92 10.47 4.44
N GLY A 251 -16.83 11.76 4.10
CA GLY A 251 -15.60 12.55 4.06
C GLY A 251 -15.07 12.72 2.63
N ALA A 252 -15.13 13.95 2.12
CA ALA A 252 -14.65 14.34 0.78
C ALA A 252 -13.15 14.13 0.56
N GLN A 253 -12.36 14.11 1.64
CA GLN A 253 -10.91 13.94 1.60
C GLN A 253 -10.46 12.53 1.21
N HIS A 254 -11.37 11.54 1.22
CA HIS A 254 -11.06 10.13 0.95
C HIS A 254 -11.13 9.81 -0.55
N GLY A 255 -10.46 8.74 -0.96
CA GLY A 255 -10.61 8.19 -2.31
C GLY A 255 -11.83 7.27 -2.38
N TYR A 256 -12.57 7.30 -3.48
CA TYR A 256 -13.72 6.41 -3.68
C TYR A 256 -13.61 5.69 -5.04
N LEU A 257 -13.87 4.39 -5.04
CA LEU A 257 -13.84 3.50 -6.20
C LEU A 257 -15.08 2.60 -6.21
N VAL A 258 -15.91 2.71 -7.24
CA VAL A 258 -17.09 1.85 -7.43
C VAL A 258 -16.67 0.46 -7.91
N GLN A 259 -17.24 -0.60 -7.35
CA GLN A 259 -16.99 -1.96 -7.82
C GLN A 259 -17.93 -2.32 -8.97
N ASN A 260 -17.37 -2.63 -10.15
CA ASN A 260 -18.12 -2.92 -11.37
C ASN A 260 -18.69 -4.35 -11.43
N SER A 261 -18.33 -5.22 -10.48
CA SER A 261 -18.65 -6.66 -10.52
C SER A 261 -20.14 -7.01 -10.55
N MET A 262 -21.04 -6.05 -10.24
CA MET A 262 -22.49 -6.28 -10.16
C MET A 262 -23.33 -5.29 -10.98
N CYS A 263 -22.73 -4.30 -11.64
CA CYS A 263 -23.44 -3.23 -12.31
C CYS A 263 -22.81 -3.00 -13.68
N GLN A 264 -23.61 -2.68 -14.72
CA GLN A 264 -23.06 -2.30 -16.03
C GLN A 264 -22.60 -0.83 -15.98
N MET A 265 -21.65 -0.53 -15.08
CA MET A 265 -21.12 0.81 -14.92
C MET A 265 -20.19 1.12 -16.09
N ARG A 266 -20.38 2.31 -16.67
CA ARG A 266 -19.55 2.79 -17.78
C ARG A 266 -18.36 3.61 -17.28
N TYR A 267 -18.60 4.49 -16.32
CA TYR A 267 -17.57 5.24 -15.61
C TYR A 267 -18.10 5.75 -14.27
N GLY A 268 -17.17 6.03 -13.34
CA GLY A 268 -17.39 6.79 -12.12
C GLY A 268 -16.54 8.06 -12.10
N ILE A 269 -17.12 9.20 -11.73
CA ILE A 269 -16.41 10.48 -11.55
C ILE A 269 -16.50 10.88 -10.09
N HIS A 270 -15.33 11.10 -9.49
CA HIS A 270 -15.22 11.68 -8.15
C HIS A 270 -15.15 13.21 -8.26
N THR A 271 -16.16 13.90 -7.74
CA THR A 271 -16.13 15.35 -7.54
C THR A 271 -15.74 15.66 -6.09
N ARG A 272 -15.76 16.94 -5.68
CA ARG A 272 -15.41 17.30 -4.29
C ARG A 272 -16.38 16.68 -3.27
N ASP A 273 -17.67 16.75 -3.55
CA ASP A 273 -18.71 16.41 -2.55
C ASP A 273 -19.60 15.24 -2.96
N SER A 274 -19.43 14.74 -4.19
CA SER A 274 -20.25 13.65 -4.72
C SER A 274 -19.49 12.70 -5.63
N LEU A 275 -19.95 11.46 -5.66
CA LEU A 275 -19.55 10.45 -6.62
C LEU A 275 -20.67 10.32 -7.66
N ILE A 276 -20.33 10.53 -8.93
CA ILE A 276 -21.26 10.43 -10.06
C ILE A 276 -20.97 9.13 -10.79
N ILE A 277 -21.97 8.28 -10.97
CA ILE A 277 -21.82 6.96 -11.59
C ILE A 277 -22.73 6.89 -12.81
N SER A 278 -22.19 6.60 -13.98
CA SER A 278 -22.97 6.38 -15.20
C SER A 278 -23.24 4.89 -15.41
N SER A 279 -24.51 4.51 -15.55
CA SER A 279 -24.96 3.11 -15.74
C SER A 279 -26.19 3.05 -16.64
N ALA A 280 -26.42 1.92 -17.30
CA ALA A 280 -27.65 1.68 -18.07
C ALA A 280 -28.93 1.60 -17.21
N ASP A 281 -28.79 1.52 -15.89
CA ASP A 281 -29.90 1.37 -14.95
C ASP A 281 -30.63 2.69 -14.66
N ALA A 282 -31.94 2.72 -14.96
CA ALA A 282 -32.82 3.87 -14.71
C ALA A 282 -33.29 4.02 -13.24
N GLU A 283 -33.19 2.94 -12.45
CA GLU A 283 -33.68 2.90 -11.07
C GLU A 283 -32.58 3.14 -10.04
N SER A 284 -32.90 3.80 -8.93
CA SER A 284 -31.97 4.01 -7.81
C SER A 284 -31.49 2.67 -7.24
N LYS A 285 -30.17 2.49 -7.13
CA LYS A 285 -29.53 1.27 -6.62
C LYS A 285 -28.59 1.56 -5.45
N ILE A 286 -28.26 0.48 -4.74
CA ILE A 286 -27.18 0.48 -3.75
C ILE A 286 -25.90 0.06 -4.47
N TRP A 287 -24.87 0.89 -4.34
CA TRP A 287 -23.58 0.74 -4.98
C TRP A 287 -22.56 0.19 -4.00
N ASN A 288 -21.79 -0.80 -4.43
CA ASN A 288 -20.62 -1.28 -3.71
C ASN A 288 -19.45 -0.33 -3.99
N VAL A 289 -18.98 0.37 -2.96
CA VAL A 289 -17.92 1.38 -3.08
C VAL A 289 -16.76 1.02 -2.16
N CYS A 290 -15.55 1.01 -2.69
CA CYS A 290 -14.31 0.98 -1.92
C CYS A 290 -13.92 2.42 -1.56
N GLN A 291 -13.82 2.71 -0.27
CA GLN A 291 -13.27 3.93 0.27
C GLN A 291 -11.80 3.72 0.65
N VAL A 292 -10.91 4.52 0.09
CA VAL A 292 -9.49 4.62 0.48
C VAL A 292 -9.38 5.75 1.50
N ILE A 293 -9.14 5.40 2.75
CA ILE A 293 -9.17 6.32 3.88
C ILE A 293 -7.86 7.10 3.94
N SER A 294 -7.96 8.41 3.80
CA SER A 294 -6.84 9.34 3.90
C SER A 294 -6.37 9.47 5.36
N PRO A 295 -5.05 9.55 5.61
CA PRO A 295 -4.51 9.67 6.96
C PRO A 295 -5.03 10.95 7.63
N CYS A 296 -5.50 10.83 8.87
CA CYS A 296 -5.91 11.97 9.68
C CYS A 296 -4.76 12.35 10.63
N SER A 297 -4.27 13.58 10.52
CA SER A 297 -3.15 14.09 11.34
C SER A 297 -3.43 14.16 12.85
N ALA A 298 -4.69 13.96 13.26
CA ALA A 298 -5.14 14.18 14.63
C ALA A 298 -4.98 12.96 15.56
N ARG A 299 -4.66 11.76 15.05
CA ARG A 299 -4.51 10.55 15.87
C ARG A 299 -3.28 9.76 15.46
N MET A 300 -2.23 9.85 16.27
CA MET A 300 -1.06 8.98 16.17
C MET A 300 -1.34 7.70 16.95
N GLU A 301 -1.96 6.72 16.30
CA GLU A 301 -1.95 5.35 16.80
C GLU A 301 -0.53 4.81 16.75
N LYS A 302 -0.11 4.11 17.80
CA LYS A 302 1.20 3.46 17.83
C LYS A 302 1.06 2.05 17.29
N TYR A 303 1.71 1.80 16.16
CA TYR A 303 1.84 0.47 15.57
C TYR A 303 3.19 -0.14 15.96
N ASN A 304 3.21 -1.45 16.20
CA ASN A 304 4.45 -2.18 16.52
C ASN A 304 5.33 -2.39 15.27
N TYR A 305 4.70 -2.46 14.10
CA TYR A 305 5.36 -2.52 12.80
C TYR A 305 5.24 -1.19 12.07
N ASP A 306 6.18 -0.92 11.14
CA ASP A 306 6.17 0.31 10.35
C ASP A 306 4.96 0.37 9.41
N ILE A 307 4.37 1.55 9.23
CA ILE A 307 3.34 1.73 8.21
C ILE A 307 4.02 1.82 6.84
N MET A 308 3.62 0.93 5.93
CA MET A 308 4.13 0.90 4.56
C MET A 308 3.08 1.47 3.61
N SER A 309 3.49 2.42 2.76
CA SER A 309 2.58 3.08 1.83
C SER A 309 3.22 3.31 0.46
N ASN A 310 2.37 3.49 -0.54
CA ASN A 310 2.79 4.02 -1.85
C ASN A 310 2.71 5.56 -1.91
N ALA A 311 2.65 6.22 -0.75
CA ALA A 311 2.57 7.68 -0.68
C ALA A 311 3.84 8.33 -1.24
N ARG A 312 3.63 9.50 -1.86
CA ARG A 312 4.68 10.33 -2.40
C ARG A 312 4.81 11.60 -1.56
N ASN A 313 6.04 12.06 -1.40
CA ASN A 313 6.36 13.34 -0.80
C ASN A 313 5.58 14.45 -1.53
N SER A 314 4.85 15.27 -0.76
CA SER A 314 4.12 16.44 -1.27
C SER A 314 5.13 17.50 -1.73
N SER A 315 5.44 17.49 -3.02
CA SER A 315 6.31 18.50 -3.63
C SER A 315 5.66 19.09 -4.87
N PHE A 316 5.92 20.38 -5.10
CA PHE A 316 5.43 21.10 -6.28
C PHE A 316 5.78 20.35 -7.57
N ILE A 317 7.01 19.85 -7.67
CA ILE A 317 7.51 19.10 -8.82
C ILE A 317 6.68 17.84 -9.05
N ASN A 318 6.32 17.11 -7.98
CA ASN A 318 5.51 15.90 -8.10
C ASN A 318 4.08 16.22 -8.56
N SER A 319 3.45 17.25 -7.98
CA SER A 319 2.11 17.70 -8.37
C SER A 319 2.06 18.21 -9.80
N PHE A 320 3.07 18.99 -10.22
CA PHE A 320 3.19 19.53 -11.57
C PHE A 320 3.43 18.43 -12.61
N ALA A 321 4.36 17.51 -12.35
CA ALA A 321 4.61 16.37 -13.23
C ALA A 321 3.40 15.43 -13.33
N ALA A 322 2.61 15.30 -12.27
CA ALA A 322 1.39 14.52 -12.30
C ALA A 322 0.28 15.14 -13.19
N LYS A 323 0.25 16.48 -13.33
CA LYS A 323 -0.65 17.19 -14.26
C LYS A 323 -0.11 17.20 -15.69
N ASN A 324 1.21 17.23 -15.86
CA ASN A 324 1.88 17.29 -17.16
C ASN A 324 2.47 15.94 -17.56
N SER A 325 1.65 15.11 -18.24
CA SER A 325 1.95 13.73 -18.65
C SER A 325 2.98 13.61 -19.79
N SER A 326 4.02 14.43 -19.81
CA SER A 326 5.13 14.26 -20.76
C SER A 326 6.07 13.17 -20.24
N ASN A 327 6.00 11.97 -20.82
CA ASN A 327 6.86 10.83 -20.47
C ASN A 327 8.29 11.01 -21.00
N ILE A 328 9.07 11.86 -20.35
CA ILE A 328 10.49 12.07 -20.67
C ILE A 328 11.32 10.96 -20.01
N LYS A 329 11.73 9.98 -20.80
CA LYS A 329 12.49 8.80 -20.34
C LYS A 329 13.97 9.09 -20.15
N THR A 330 14.31 9.79 -19.06
CA THR A 330 15.70 10.11 -18.69
C THR A 330 16.11 9.49 -17.36
N LYS A 331 17.42 9.34 -17.15
CA LYS A 331 17.97 8.92 -15.85
C LYS A 331 17.55 9.88 -14.72
N ALA A 332 17.50 11.20 -15.00
CA ALA A 332 17.07 12.20 -14.04
C ALA A 332 15.60 12.00 -13.63
N GLU A 333 14.73 11.70 -14.59
CA GLU A 333 13.31 11.42 -14.32
C GLU A 333 13.13 10.15 -13.50
N LEU A 334 13.89 9.09 -13.82
CA LEU A 334 13.88 7.85 -13.02
C LEU A 334 14.29 8.12 -11.56
N ILE A 335 15.36 8.90 -11.33
CA ILE A 335 15.81 9.29 -9.98
C ILE A 335 14.73 10.10 -9.27
N ARG A 336 14.12 11.08 -9.97
CA ARG A 336 13.04 11.91 -9.43
C ARG A 336 11.86 11.07 -8.97
N ILE A 337 11.44 10.10 -9.77
CA ILE A 337 10.31 9.22 -9.45
C ILE A 337 10.64 8.33 -8.26
N ILE A 338 11.81 7.68 -8.23
CA ILE A 338 12.24 6.86 -7.10
C ILE A 338 12.23 7.68 -5.81
N ASN A 339 12.85 8.87 -5.82
CA ASN A 339 12.93 9.75 -4.66
C ASN A 339 11.60 10.45 -4.32
N SER A 340 10.59 10.34 -5.19
CA SER A 340 9.28 10.91 -4.93
C SER A 340 8.51 10.13 -3.86
N PHE A 341 8.79 8.84 -3.68
CA PHE A 341 8.13 8.01 -2.67
C PHE A 341 8.70 8.24 -1.28
N GLU A 342 7.84 8.25 -0.26
CA GLU A 342 8.25 8.40 1.15
C GLU A 342 9.21 7.26 1.57
N VAL A 343 8.95 6.04 1.08
CA VAL A 343 9.77 4.86 1.38
C VAL A 343 11.16 4.86 0.74
N SER A 344 11.44 5.81 -0.17
CA SER A 344 12.82 6.03 -0.67
C SER A 344 13.78 6.42 0.46
N ASN A 345 13.26 6.82 1.63
CA ASN A 345 14.08 7.06 2.81
C ASN A 345 14.86 5.82 3.28
N HIS A 346 14.46 4.60 2.92
CA HIS A 346 15.17 3.35 3.28
C HIS A 346 16.26 2.94 2.27
N LEU A 347 16.18 3.43 1.02
CA LEU A 347 17.01 2.98 -0.10
C LEU A 347 17.60 4.15 -0.88
N GLU A 348 18.90 4.11 -1.12
CA GLU A 348 19.60 5.08 -1.97
C GLU A 348 19.82 4.50 -3.37
N PHE A 349 19.23 5.11 -4.39
CA PHE A 349 19.49 4.74 -5.78
C PHE A 349 20.90 5.20 -6.19
N HIS A 350 21.72 4.28 -6.72
CA HIS A 350 23.08 4.58 -7.15
C HIS A 350 23.20 4.75 -8.67
N TYR A 351 22.93 3.70 -9.42
CA TYR A 351 23.09 3.71 -10.87
C TYR A 351 22.22 2.64 -11.53
N LEU A 352 22.11 2.73 -12.87
CA LEU A 352 21.42 1.73 -13.69
C LEU A 352 22.37 1.15 -14.73
N LYS A 353 22.10 -0.09 -15.16
CA LYS A 353 22.77 -0.74 -16.28
C LYS A 353 21.75 -1.44 -17.16
N LEU A 354 21.95 -1.33 -18.46
CA LEU A 354 21.12 -2.00 -19.46
C LEU A 354 21.89 -3.22 -19.97
N VAL A 355 21.31 -4.40 -19.83
CA VAL A 355 21.94 -5.67 -20.18
C VAL A 355 21.00 -6.52 -21.03
N ASN A 356 21.57 -7.41 -21.84
CA ASN A 356 20.76 -8.39 -22.57
C ASN A 356 20.20 -9.44 -21.59
N LYS A 357 19.05 -10.01 -21.93
CA LYS A 357 18.40 -11.06 -21.13
C LYS A 357 19.31 -12.29 -21.07
N SER A 358 19.74 -12.68 -19.87
CA SER A 358 20.53 -13.91 -19.63
C SER A 358 19.65 -15.01 -19.07
N ILE A 359 20.03 -16.28 -19.27
CA ILE A 359 19.28 -17.45 -18.80
C ILE A 359 19.27 -17.55 -17.26
N LYS A 360 20.37 -17.13 -16.61
CA LYS A 360 20.47 -17.03 -15.15
C LYS A 360 20.36 -15.57 -14.75
N MET A 361 19.26 -15.23 -14.09
CA MET A 361 19.05 -13.94 -13.47
C MET A 361 18.57 -14.19 -12.05
N ASP A 362 19.44 -13.96 -11.07
CA ASP A 362 19.06 -13.97 -9.68
C ASP A 362 18.33 -12.65 -9.39
N ALA A 363 17.04 -12.64 -9.69
CA ALA A 363 16.19 -11.51 -9.33
C ALA A 363 16.08 -11.47 -7.80
N GLU A 364 16.58 -10.38 -7.20
CA GLU A 364 16.40 -10.08 -5.79
C GLU A 364 15.04 -9.44 -5.49
N THR A 365 14.28 -9.14 -6.54
CA THR A 365 12.97 -8.50 -6.48
C THR A 365 11.90 -9.37 -7.11
N TYR A 366 10.65 -9.17 -6.67
CA TYR A 366 9.47 -9.76 -7.28
C TYR A 366 8.56 -8.70 -7.89
N ASP A 367 7.70 -9.13 -8.79
CA ASP A 367 6.71 -8.27 -9.44
C ASP A 367 5.48 -8.10 -8.54
N MET A 368 5.22 -6.85 -8.13
CA MET A 368 4.03 -6.50 -7.35
C MET A 368 2.80 -6.25 -8.22
N ASN A 369 2.97 -6.10 -9.53
CA ASN A 369 1.92 -5.87 -10.52
C ASN A 369 1.72 -7.07 -11.44
N TYR A 370 1.90 -8.29 -10.92
CA TYR A 370 1.85 -9.55 -11.70
C TYR A 370 0.54 -9.77 -12.48
N PHE A 371 -0.53 -9.07 -12.13
CA PHE A 371 -1.84 -9.11 -12.79
C PHE A 371 -1.94 -8.19 -14.02
N ILE A 372 -0.95 -7.31 -14.24
CA ILE A 372 -0.90 -6.42 -15.41
C ILE A 372 -0.15 -7.14 -16.52
N ILE A 373 -0.86 -7.44 -17.61
CA ILE A 373 -0.31 -8.13 -18.78
C ILE A 373 -0.15 -7.10 -19.91
N ASP A 374 1.07 -6.98 -20.45
CA ASP A 374 1.32 -6.20 -21.66
C ASP A 374 1.04 -7.10 -22.88
N GLU A 375 -0.14 -6.93 -23.47
CA GLU A 375 -0.60 -7.75 -24.60
C GLU A 375 0.16 -7.47 -25.91
N ILE A 376 0.84 -6.33 -26.01
CA ILE A 376 1.48 -5.87 -27.25
C ILE A 376 2.96 -6.24 -27.28
N ARG A 377 3.66 -6.23 -26.14
CA ARG A 377 5.12 -6.40 -26.09
C ARG A 377 5.54 -7.79 -25.65
N GLU A 378 6.35 -8.46 -26.48
CA GLU A 378 6.93 -9.76 -26.13
C GLU A 378 8.05 -9.67 -25.07
N ASP A 379 7.84 -10.33 -23.94
CA ASP A 379 8.81 -10.41 -22.83
C ASP A 379 10.13 -11.11 -23.19
N ASN A 380 10.17 -11.84 -24.30
CA ASN A 380 11.35 -12.56 -24.76
C ASN A 380 12.38 -11.65 -25.45
N ILE A 381 11.95 -10.49 -25.94
CA ILE A 381 12.80 -9.56 -26.68
C ILE A 381 13.30 -8.41 -25.78
N LYS A 382 12.68 -8.21 -24.61
CA LYS A 382 13.00 -7.12 -23.68
C LYS A 382 14.43 -7.22 -23.15
N LYS A 383 15.19 -6.12 -23.29
CA LYS A 383 16.44 -5.92 -22.55
C LYS A 383 16.12 -5.73 -21.06
N VAL A 384 17.10 -6.03 -20.22
CA VAL A 384 16.97 -5.92 -18.78
C VAL A 384 17.53 -4.58 -18.32
N LEU A 385 16.74 -3.83 -17.57
CA LEU A 385 17.15 -2.63 -16.88
C LEU A 385 17.46 -2.96 -15.42
N LYS A 386 18.75 -3.11 -15.09
CA LYS A 386 19.21 -3.35 -13.72
C LYS A 386 19.35 -2.03 -12.98
N LEU A 387 18.66 -1.92 -11.85
CA LEU A 387 18.65 -0.76 -10.96
C LEU A 387 19.39 -1.13 -9.67
N TYR A 388 20.46 -0.42 -9.36
CA TYR A 388 21.30 -0.70 -8.20
C TYR A 388 21.00 0.27 -7.07
N PHE A 389 20.74 -0.28 -5.89
CA PHE A 389 20.38 0.47 -4.70
C PHE A 389 21.26 0.07 -3.52
N LYS A 390 21.50 1.01 -2.63
CA LYS A 390 22.17 0.77 -1.35
C LYS A 390 21.16 0.91 -0.22
N ALA A 391 21.11 -0.11 0.63
CA ALA A 391 20.29 -0.07 1.84
C ALA A 391 20.90 0.90 2.86
N LYS A 392 20.09 1.77 3.46
CA LYS A 392 20.55 2.60 4.58
C LYS A 392 20.70 1.79 5.86
N ASP A 393 19.74 0.89 6.11
CA ASP A 393 19.84 -0.14 7.14
C ASP A 393 19.98 -1.52 6.47
N LYS A 394 21.13 -2.17 6.69
CA LYS A 394 21.43 -3.49 6.10
C LYS A 394 20.66 -4.64 6.76
N ASN A 395 20.18 -4.45 7.98
CA ASN A 395 19.52 -5.49 8.75
C ASN A 395 18.00 -5.40 8.67
N TYR A 396 17.46 -4.38 7.99
CA TYR A 396 16.04 -4.19 7.86
C TYR A 396 15.41 -5.23 6.92
N TYR A 397 14.60 -6.13 7.46
CA TYR A 397 14.09 -7.31 6.76
C TYR A 397 13.15 -7.02 5.58
N LEU A 398 12.55 -5.81 5.53
CA LEU A 398 11.67 -5.36 4.43
C LEU A 398 12.42 -4.66 3.29
N THR A 399 13.76 -4.55 3.35
CA THR A 399 14.55 -3.80 2.37
C THR A 399 14.30 -4.26 0.92
N ARG A 400 14.28 -5.58 0.68
CA ARG A 400 14.02 -6.14 -0.66
C ARG A 400 12.56 -6.02 -1.09
N ASP A 401 11.63 -5.90 -0.14
CA ASP A 401 10.22 -5.67 -0.44
C ASP A 401 9.99 -4.22 -0.87
N ILE A 402 10.61 -3.25 -0.18
CA ILE A 402 10.62 -1.84 -0.61
C ILE A 402 11.30 -1.71 -1.98
N LEU A 403 12.40 -2.43 -2.20
CA LEU A 403 13.07 -2.46 -3.49
C LEU A 403 12.15 -3.03 -4.59
N SER A 404 11.42 -4.11 -4.30
CA SER A 404 10.45 -4.71 -5.23
C SER A 404 9.31 -3.76 -5.57
N PHE A 405 8.84 -2.97 -4.60
CA PHE A 405 7.87 -1.90 -4.82
C PHE A 405 8.40 -0.83 -5.79
N LEU A 406 9.58 -0.26 -5.51
CA LEU A 406 10.17 0.78 -6.35
C LEU A 406 10.45 0.28 -7.78
N VAL A 407 10.94 -0.96 -7.91
CA VAL A 407 11.22 -1.58 -9.21
C VAL A 407 9.93 -1.85 -9.99
N SER A 408 8.86 -2.25 -9.30
CA SER A 408 7.53 -2.46 -9.92
C SER A 408 6.92 -1.15 -10.42
N GLU A 409 7.11 -0.03 -9.69
CA GLU A 409 6.73 1.31 -10.18
C GLU A 409 7.55 1.72 -11.42
N VAL A 410 8.86 1.47 -11.41
CA VAL A 410 9.70 1.74 -12.59
C VAL A 410 9.29 0.85 -13.77
N GLN A 411 8.90 -0.40 -13.53
CA GLN A 411 8.42 -1.32 -14.56
C GLN A 411 7.17 -0.81 -15.28
N LEU A 412 6.24 -0.13 -14.59
CA LEU A 412 5.07 0.50 -15.20
C LEU A 412 5.44 1.65 -16.14
N LEU A 413 6.49 2.39 -15.81
CA LEU A 413 6.95 3.56 -16.58
C LEU A 413 7.84 3.19 -17.76
N TYR A 414 8.55 2.07 -17.64
CA TYR A 414 9.49 1.56 -18.64
C TYR A 414 9.11 0.15 -19.11
N PRO A 415 7.90 -0.04 -19.69
CA PRO A 415 7.40 -1.35 -20.09
C PRO A 415 8.21 -2.01 -21.22
N GLU A 416 9.04 -1.24 -21.94
CA GLU A 416 9.97 -1.75 -22.95
C GLU A 416 11.15 -2.56 -22.36
N TYR A 417 11.40 -2.44 -21.06
CA TYR A 417 12.48 -3.16 -20.37
C TYR A 417 11.90 -4.14 -19.35
N LYS A 418 12.68 -5.19 -19.05
CA LYS A 418 12.49 -5.98 -17.84
C LYS A 418 13.30 -5.35 -16.70
N CYS A 419 12.62 -4.68 -15.78
CA CYS A 419 13.26 -3.99 -14.67
C CYS A 419 13.63 -4.97 -13.56
N MET A 420 14.80 -4.80 -12.95
CA MET A 420 15.25 -5.61 -11.82
C MET A 420 16.01 -4.77 -10.81
N GLY A 421 15.72 -4.95 -9.53
CA GLY A 421 16.47 -4.35 -8.43
C GLY A 421 17.61 -5.23 -7.97
N ILE A 422 18.73 -4.59 -7.60
CA ILE A 422 19.91 -5.24 -6.99
C ILE A 422 20.38 -4.39 -5.82
N LEU A 423 20.67 -5.03 -4.68
CA LEU A 423 21.29 -4.37 -3.54
C LEU A 423 22.82 -4.43 -3.63
N ILE A 424 23.50 -3.34 -3.25
CA ILE A 424 24.98 -3.24 -3.22
C ILE A 424 25.55 -2.96 -1.84
#